data_AF-A0A950B8G4-F1
#
_entry.id   AF-A0A950B8G4-F1
#
_cell.length_a   1.000
_cell.length_b   1.000
_cell.length_c   1.000
_cell.angle_alpha   90.00
_cell.angle_beta   90.00
_cell.angle_gamma   90.00
#
_symmetry.space_group_name_H-M   'P 1'
#
loop_
_entity.id
_entity.type
_entity.pdbx_description
1 polymer ?
#
loop_
_entity_poly.entity_id
_entity_poly.type
_entity_poly.pdbx_seq_one_letter_code
_entity_poly.pdbx_strand_id
1 'polypeptide(L)'
;MASPRAQAIRTLHQQWCGLFDAPGADAEAILRRTFQDCRQALESLQSELLALNYPVESMLFASTSLPQRIARLEQALGAPIPLSLACFWQEVGGVSLVSLGDYLHLDFWQEQGLADACCDGLYIEALHADAEDYFLSEWEDFQDSPEEFYLPLSPDAHHKDDVSGGASYGLRVQRGQSDVLTPWLGYEGSAAEQDWGQAFDFVGYLRWSLLVHAGFPGFAAEAAFAPIRDRLLSRVEVF
;
A
#
# COMPACT_ATOMS: atom_id res chain seq x y z
N MET A 1 -5.71 -10.53 -21.66
CA MET A 1 -7.09 -10.34 -21.13
C MET A 1 -6.97 -10.34 -19.61
N ALA A 2 -7.54 -9.34 -18.93
CA ALA A 2 -7.54 -9.29 -17.46
C ALA A 2 -8.29 -10.50 -16.87
N SER A 3 -7.85 -10.99 -15.71
CA SER A 3 -8.52 -12.09 -15.03
C SER A 3 -9.93 -11.66 -14.57
N PRO A 4 -10.91 -12.58 -14.42
CA PRO A 4 -12.24 -12.24 -13.90
C PRO A 4 -12.19 -11.53 -12.54
N ARG A 5 -11.23 -11.90 -11.68
CA ARG A 5 -11.00 -11.25 -10.38
C ARG A 5 -10.53 -9.81 -10.56
N ALA A 6 -9.56 -9.54 -11.44
CA ALA A 6 -9.10 -8.18 -11.71
C ALA A 6 -10.23 -7.29 -12.25
N GLN A 7 -11.11 -7.82 -13.11
CA GLN A 7 -12.26 -7.08 -13.60
C GLN A 7 -13.27 -6.74 -12.49
N ALA A 8 -13.54 -7.69 -11.58
CA ALA A 8 -14.43 -7.46 -10.45
C ALA A 8 -13.88 -6.37 -9.51
N ILE A 9 -12.58 -6.37 -9.24
CA ILE A 9 -11.94 -5.38 -8.37
C ILE A 9 -11.95 -3.99 -9.04
N ARG A 10 -11.74 -3.91 -10.36
CA ARG A 10 -11.91 -2.66 -11.12
C ARG A 10 -13.32 -2.09 -10.97
N THR A 11 -14.34 -2.93 -11.15
CA THR A 11 -15.75 -2.50 -11.00
C THR A 11 -16.03 -2.03 -9.58
N LEU A 12 -15.50 -2.71 -8.57
CA LEU A 12 -15.64 -2.27 -7.18
C LEU A 12 -14.96 -0.93 -6.93
N HIS A 13 -13.76 -0.72 -7.49
CA HIS A 13 -13.06 0.55 -7.32
C HIS A 13 -13.76 1.71 -8.04
N GLN A 14 -14.37 1.47 -9.20
CA GLN A 14 -15.22 2.47 -9.85
C GLN A 14 -16.45 2.83 -9.00
N GLN A 15 -17.07 1.85 -8.35
CA GLN A 15 -18.17 2.10 -7.41
C GLN A 15 -17.69 2.92 -6.21
N TRP A 16 -16.52 2.59 -5.67
CA TRP A 16 -15.85 3.33 -4.59
C TRP A 16 -15.67 4.80 -4.93
N CYS A 17 -15.14 5.13 -6.11
CA CYS A 17 -14.95 6.52 -6.52
C CYS A 17 -16.28 7.30 -6.52
N GLY A 18 -17.37 6.66 -6.93
CA GLY A 18 -18.71 7.28 -6.95
C GLY A 18 -19.39 7.41 -5.59
N LEU A 19 -18.90 6.75 -4.52
CA LEU A 19 -19.52 6.82 -3.19
C LEU A 19 -19.42 8.23 -2.57
N PHE A 20 -18.37 8.97 -2.92
CA PHE A 20 -18.08 10.27 -2.32
C PHE A 20 -18.79 11.43 -3.04
N ASP A 21 -19.34 11.19 -4.23
CA ASP A 21 -20.16 12.16 -4.96
C ASP A 21 -21.61 12.19 -4.45
N ALA A 22 -22.01 11.25 -3.58
CA ALA A 22 -23.36 11.15 -3.04
C ALA A 22 -23.62 12.22 -1.96
N PRO A 23 -24.72 13.00 -2.06
CA PRO A 23 -25.08 13.97 -1.02
C PRO A 23 -25.24 13.32 0.35
N GLY A 24 -24.51 13.81 1.35
CA GLY A 24 -24.57 13.31 2.73
C GLY A 24 -23.75 12.05 2.99
N ALA A 25 -22.86 11.64 2.08
CA ALA A 25 -21.91 10.57 2.33
C ALA A 25 -21.01 10.90 3.53
N ASP A 26 -20.95 9.99 4.50
CA ASP A 26 -20.01 10.05 5.61
C ASP A 26 -18.69 9.39 5.16
N ALA A 27 -17.78 10.22 4.64
CA ALA A 27 -16.54 9.75 4.06
C ALA A 27 -15.66 8.99 5.07
N GLU A 28 -15.65 9.43 6.33
CA GLU A 28 -14.88 8.77 7.39
C GLU A 28 -15.47 7.39 7.70
N ALA A 29 -16.80 7.28 7.88
CA ALA A 29 -17.43 5.99 8.14
C ALA A 29 -17.20 4.99 6.98
N ILE A 30 -17.26 5.47 5.73
CA ILE A 30 -16.98 4.67 4.54
C ILE A 30 -15.52 4.20 4.55
N LEU A 31 -14.55 5.11 4.74
CA LEU A 31 -13.13 4.79 4.77
C LEU A 31 -12.79 3.80 5.90
N ARG A 32 -13.29 4.04 7.11
CA ARG A 32 -13.05 3.15 8.25
C ARG A 32 -13.58 1.75 7.99
N ARG A 33 -14.78 1.62 7.41
CA ARG A 33 -15.30 0.31 7.03
C ARG A 33 -14.42 -0.38 5.98
N THR A 34 -14.04 0.34 4.93
CA THR A 34 -13.15 -0.19 3.88
C THR A 34 -11.82 -0.67 4.46
N PHE A 35 -11.22 0.07 5.40
CA PHE A 35 -9.95 -0.33 6.00
C PHE A 35 -10.08 -1.45 7.04
N GLN A 36 -11.24 -1.59 7.72
CA GLN A 36 -11.54 -2.77 8.53
C GLN A 36 -11.65 -4.03 7.68
N ASP A 37 -12.27 -3.93 6.51
CA ASP A 37 -12.38 -5.04 5.56
C ASP A 37 -11.00 -5.33 4.90
N CYS A 38 -10.22 -4.30 4.58
CA CYS A 38 -8.82 -4.41 4.13
C CYS A 38 -7.95 -5.15 5.17
N ARG A 39 -8.09 -4.81 6.46
CA ARG A 39 -7.38 -5.50 7.55
C ARG A 39 -7.70 -6.99 7.57
N GLN A 40 -8.97 -7.37 7.46
CA GLN A 40 -9.38 -8.78 7.43
C GLN A 40 -8.80 -9.52 6.22
N ALA A 41 -8.76 -8.86 5.05
CA ALA A 41 -8.12 -9.39 3.85
C ALA A 41 -6.61 -9.61 4.06
N LEU A 42 -5.92 -8.67 4.71
CA LEU A 42 -4.50 -8.80 5.07
C LEU A 42 -4.25 -9.90 6.10
N GLU A 43 -5.06 -10.01 7.15
CA GLU A 43 -4.95 -11.08 8.15
C GLU A 43 -5.15 -12.48 7.51
N SER A 44 -6.05 -12.57 6.53
CA SER A 44 -6.25 -13.78 5.74
C SER A 44 -5.05 -14.10 4.85
N LEU A 45 -4.48 -13.09 4.18
CA LEU A 45 -3.27 -13.27 3.38
C LEU A 45 -2.08 -13.69 4.25
N GLN A 46 -1.86 -13.03 5.38
CA GLN A 46 -0.81 -13.38 6.34
C GLN A 46 -0.95 -14.83 6.79
N SER A 47 -2.17 -15.29 7.08
CA SER A 47 -2.42 -16.68 7.47
C SER A 47 -2.01 -17.67 6.37
N GLU A 48 -2.28 -17.36 5.11
CA GLU A 48 -1.88 -18.22 3.98
C GLU A 48 -0.36 -18.17 3.69
N LEU A 49 0.27 -17.00 3.86
CA LEU A 49 1.73 -16.86 3.76
C LEU A 49 2.44 -17.66 4.86
N LEU A 50 1.98 -17.56 6.11
CA LEU A 50 2.53 -18.37 7.21
C LEU A 50 2.32 -19.87 6.96
N ALA A 51 1.18 -20.27 6.38
CA ALA A 51 0.93 -21.66 5.97
C ALA A 51 1.81 -22.13 4.79
N LEU A 52 2.50 -21.22 4.10
CA LEU A 52 3.54 -21.49 3.10
C LEU A 52 4.95 -21.49 3.70
N ASN A 53 5.10 -21.27 5.01
CA ASN A 53 6.37 -21.00 5.69
C ASN A 53 7.07 -19.74 5.15
N TYR A 54 6.29 -18.72 4.76
CA TYR A 54 6.86 -17.42 4.42
C TYR A 54 7.60 -16.82 5.62
N PRO A 55 8.81 -16.24 5.46
CA PRO A 55 9.70 -15.96 6.58
C PRO A 55 9.37 -14.68 7.35
N VAL A 56 8.49 -13.82 6.82
CA VAL A 56 8.08 -12.58 7.50
C VAL A 56 7.01 -12.90 8.55
N GLU A 57 7.39 -13.04 9.82
CA GLU A 57 6.47 -13.49 10.89
C GLU A 57 5.41 -12.45 11.26
N SER A 58 5.78 -11.16 11.24
CA SER A 58 4.89 -10.04 11.57
C SER A 58 4.73 -9.15 10.34
N MET A 59 3.53 -9.13 9.78
CA MET A 59 3.23 -8.35 8.57
C MET A 59 2.37 -7.14 8.84
N LEU A 60 1.75 -7.05 10.02
CA LEU A 60 0.84 -5.96 10.40
C LEU A 60 1.36 -5.28 11.67
N PHE A 61 1.47 -3.95 11.61
CA PHE A 61 2.08 -3.14 12.66
C PHE A 61 1.08 -2.13 13.16
N ALA A 62 0.93 -1.99 14.48
CA ALA A 62 0.05 -0.98 15.04
C ALA A 62 0.72 0.41 15.01
N SER A 63 -0.03 1.42 14.57
CA SER A 63 0.36 2.82 14.78
C SER A 63 0.14 3.21 16.25
N THR A 64 1.01 4.06 16.80
CA THR A 64 0.97 4.43 18.24
C THR A 64 0.89 5.93 18.43
N SER A 65 0.16 6.39 19.45
CA SER A 65 -0.04 7.84 19.72
C SER A 65 -0.56 8.61 18.50
N LEU A 66 -1.40 7.95 17.70
CA LEU A 66 -1.76 8.39 16.35
C LEU A 66 -2.28 9.83 16.27
N PRO A 67 -3.22 10.29 17.14
CA PRO A 67 -3.71 11.66 17.06
C PRO A 67 -2.62 12.71 17.29
N GLN A 68 -1.69 12.46 18.21
CA GLN A 68 -0.60 13.39 18.51
C GLN A 68 0.42 13.45 17.36
N ARG A 69 0.73 12.30 16.74
CA ARG A 69 1.68 12.23 15.63
C ARG A 69 1.12 12.85 14.36
N ILE A 70 -0.14 12.57 14.03
CA ILE A 70 -0.83 13.22 12.91
C ILE A 70 -0.79 14.73 13.09
N ALA A 71 -1.18 15.24 14.26
CA ALA A 71 -1.19 16.69 14.51
C ALA A 71 0.20 17.34 14.34
N ARG A 72 1.29 16.63 14.70
CA ARG A 72 2.66 17.11 14.51
C ARG A 72 3.08 17.11 13.05
N LEU A 73 2.79 16.04 12.31
CA LEU A 73 3.03 15.99 10.87
C LEU A 73 2.26 17.12 10.17
N GLU A 74 0.97 17.29 10.46
CA GLU A 74 0.15 18.36 9.88
C GLU A 74 0.69 19.75 10.20
N GLN A 75 1.18 19.96 11.43
CA GLN A 75 1.80 21.21 11.83
C GLN A 75 3.10 21.48 11.07
N ALA A 76 3.95 20.47 10.87
CA ALA A 76 5.22 20.60 10.15
C ALA A 76 5.02 20.80 8.65
N LEU A 77 4.10 20.04 8.04
CA LEU A 77 3.77 20.09 6.61
C LEU A 77 2.91 21.31 6.24
N GLY A 78 2.22 21.92 7.21
CA GLY A 78 1.31 23.05 6.97
C GLY A 78 0.03 22.69 6.22
N ALA A 79 -0.27 21.39 6.10
CA ALA A 79 -1.39 20.79 5.38
C ALA A 79 -1.94 19.59 6.16
N PRO A 80 -3.25 19.29 6.04
CA PRO A 80 -3.84 18.13 6.69
C PRO A 80 -3.33 16.82 6.08
N ILE A 81 -3.19 15.79 6.90
CA ILE A 81 -2.94 14.43 6.41
C ILE A 81 -4.22 13.95 5.69
N PRO A 82 -4.12 13.30 4.53
CA PRO A 82 -5.30 12.75 3.85
C PRO A 82 -6.10 11.82 4.78
N LEU A 83 -7.42 12.03 4.85
CA LEU A 83 -8.32 11.24 5.68
C LEU A 83 -8.18 9.73 5.39
N SER A 84 -7.96 9.35 4.13
CA SER A 84 -7.70 7.95 3.76
C SER A 84 -6.47 7.36 4.46
N LEU A 85 -5.38 8.10 4.56
CA LEU A 85 -4.17 7.67 5.27
C LEU A 85 -4.39 7.62 6.79
N ALA A 86 -5.07 8.63 7.34
CA ALA A 86 -5.40 8.67 8.77
C ALA A 86 -6.27 7.46 9.18
N CYS A 87 -7.31 7.15 8.40
CA CYS A 87 -8.15 5.98 8.64
C CYS A 87 -7.39 4.66 8.45
N PHE A 88 -6.48 4.57 7.48
CA PHE A 88 -5.63 3.39 7.31
C PHE A 88 -4.74 3.16 8.52
N TRP A 89 -4.02 4.18 9.00
CA TRP A 89 -3.19 4.05 10.20
C TRP A 89 -4.00 3.71 11.45
N GLN A 90 -5.26 4.15 11.52
CA GLN A 90 -6.13 3.85 12.65
C GLN A 90 -6.65 2.41 12.64
N GLU A 91 -7.11 1.92 11.49
CA GLU A 91 -7.78 0.63 11.40
C GLU A 91 -6.80 -0.50 11.06
N VAL A 92 -5.83 -0.27 10.17
CA VAL A 92 -4.80 -1.24 9.76
C VAL A 92 -3.51 -1.03 10.56
N GLY A 93 -3.06 0.22 10.67
CA GLY A 93 -1.72 0.55 11.13
C GLY A 93 -0.76 0.61 9.96
N GLY A 94 0.20 -0.30 9.84
CA GLY A 94 1.04 -0.48 8.65
C GLY A 94 1.10 -1.94 8.23
N VAL A 95 1.67 -2.18 7.06
CA VAL A 95 1.87 -3.51 6.49
C VAL A 95 3.28 -3.65 5.93
N SER A 96 3.92 -4.80 6.15
CA SER A 96 5.12 -5.17 5.41
C SER A 96 5.08 -6.64 5.05
N LEU A 97 5.12 -6.94 3.75
CA LEU A 97 5.32 -8.29 3.24
C LEU A 97 6.78 -8.60 2.91
N VAL A 98 7.68 -7.66 3.20
CA VAL A 98 9.13 -7.78 2.97
C VAL A 98 9.89 -7.57 4.27
N SER A 99 11.10 -8.08 4.34
CA SER A 99 12.04 -7.76 5.42
C SER A 99 13.14 -6.87 4.87
N LEU A 100 13.18 -5.60 5.26
CA LEU A 100 14.21 -4.66 4.80
C LEU A 100 15.54 -4.80 5.57
N GLY A 101 15.55 -5.55 6.67
CA GLY A 101 16.74 -5.71 7.52
C GLY A 101 17.63 -6.88 7.09
N ASP A 102 17.02 -8.00 6.74
CA ASP A 102 17.72 -9.26 6.40
C ASP A 102 17.30 -9.85 5.06
N TYR A 103 16.29 -9.27 4.40
CA TYR A 103 15.81 -9.68 3.07
C TYR A 103 15.46 -11.17 2.94
N LEU A 104 15.05 -11.82 4.03
CA LEU A 104 14.71 -13.26 4.03
C LEU A 104 13.61 -13.64 3.01
N HIS A 105 12.74 -12.70 2.63
CA HIS A 105 11.76 -12.93 1.58
C HIS A 105 12.39 -13.26 0.23
N LEU A 106 13.59 -12.74 -0.08
CA LEU A 106 14.28 -13.00 -1.33
C LEU A 106 14.73 -14.46 -1.42
N ASP A 107 15.32 -14.99 -0.34
CA ASP A 107 15.71 -16.40 -0.25
C ASP A 107 14.48 -17.31 -0.45
N PHE A 108 13.37 -16.98 0.21
CA PHE A 108 12.12 -17.72 0.04
C PHE A 108 11.65 -17.72 -1.42
N TRP A 109 11.59 -16.57 -2.08
CA TRP A 109 11.13 -16.48 -3.47
C TRP A 109 12.08 -17.15 -4.46
N GLN A 110 13.39 -17.10 -4.20
CA GLN A 110 14.38 -17.86 -4.95
C GLN A 110 14.12 -19.37 -4.87
N GLU A 111 13.81 -19.91 -3.69
CA GLU A 111 13.44 -21.32 -3.53
C GLU A 111 12.13 -21.69 -4.25
N GLN A 112 11.22 -20.74 -4.42
CA GLN A 112 10.01 -20.91 -5.25
C GLN A 112 10.25 -20.77 -6.75
N GLY A 113 11.50 -20.53 -7.18
CA GLY A 113 11.87 -20.36 -8.59
C GLY A 113 11.56 -18.98 -9.16
N LEU A 114 11.54 -17.94 -8.32
CA LEU A 114 11.24 -16.54 -8.68
C LEU A 114 12.45 -15.61 -8.52
N ALA A 115 13.67 -16.14 -8.56
CA ALA A 115 14.91 -15.42 -8.24
C ALA A 115 15.24 -14.22 -9.15
N ASP A 116 14.81 -14.26 -10.42
CA ASP A 116 15.15 -13.24 -11.42
C ASP A 116 14.09 -12.12 -11.49
N ALA A 117 13.03 -12.21 -10.70
CA ALA A 117 11.91 -11.28 -10.72
C ALA A 117 11.92 -10.38 -9.48
N CYS A 118 11.59 -9.11 -9.68
CA CYS A 118 11.35 -8.19 -8.58
C CYS A 118 10.01 -8.55 -7.91
N CYS A 119 9.97 -8.71 -6.59
CA CYS A 119 8.75 -9.09 -5.88
C CYS A 119 7.81 -7.90 -5.67
N ASP A 120 8.41 -6.71 -5.44
CA ASP A 120 7.74 -5.47 -5.03
C ASP A 120 6.67 -5.72 -3.96
N GLY A 121 7.03 -6.44 -2.89
CA GLY A 121 6.08 -6.81 -1.85
C GLY A 121 5.39 -5.58 -1.23
N LEU A 122 4.11 -5.71 -0.92
CA LEU A 122 3.31 -4.64 -0.32
C LEU A 122 3.96 -4.17 0.99
N TYR A 123 4.28 -2.89 1.04
CA TYR A 123 4.82 -2.21 2.20
C TYR A 123 4.08 -0.89 2.36
N ILE A 124 3.53 -0.60 3.53
CA ILE A 124 3.02 0.72 3.92
C ILE A 124 3.43 0.97 5.35
N GLU A 125 4.19 2.04 5.56
CA GLU A 125 4.76 2.39 6.84
C GLU A 125 3.68 2.69 7.89
N ALA A 126 3.85 2.13 9.09
CA ALA A 126 3.01 2.44 10.24
C ALA A 126 3.46 3.77 10.86
N LEU A 127 2.54 4.55 11.44
CA LEU A 127 2.92 5.79 12.12
C LEU A 127 3.39 5.51 13.55
N HIS A 128 4.67 5.18 13.70
CA HIS A 128 5.40 5.11 14.99
C HIS A 128 6.42 6.25 15.13
N ALA A 129 7.27 6.18 16.16
CA ALA A 129 8.25 7.25 16.45
C ALA A 129 9.25 7.43 15.33
N ASP A 130 9.96 6.37 14.99
CA ASP A 130 11.01 6.45 13.99
C ASP A 130 10.45 6.80 12.59
N ALA A 131 9.23 6.38 12.26
CA ALA A 131 8.55 6.77 11.03
C ALA A 131 8.17 8.27 11.02
N GLU A 132 7.66 8.82 12.13
CA GLU A 132 7.41 10.26 12.25
C GLU A 132 8.71 11.06 12.09
N ASP A 133 9.77 10.65 12.79
CA ASP A 133 11.08 11.32 12.71
C ASP A 133 11.64 11.26 11.28
N TYR A 134 11.51 10.10 10.61
CA TYR A 134 11.88 9.95 9.20
C TYR A 134 11.08 10.88 8.29
N PHE A 135 9.75 10.92 8.40
CA PHE A 135 8.91 11.80 7.57
C PHE A 135 9.23 13.28 7.76
N LEU A 136 9.54 13.69 9.00
CA LEU A 136 9.94 15.06 9.29
C LEU A 136 11.32 15.39 8.71
N SER A 137 12.28 14.45 8.79
CA SER A 137 13.59 14.61 8.16
C SER A 137 13.48 14.75 6.64
N GLU A 138 12.69 13.89 5.99
CA GLU A 138 12.45 13.95 4.55
C GLU A 138 11.79 15.27 4.14
N TRP A 139 10.85 15.77 4.95
CA TRP A 139 10.25 17.09 4.74
C TRP A 139 11.27 18.22 4.88
N GLU A 140 12.15 18.17 5.88
CA GLU A 140 13.21 19.18 6.08
C GLU A 140 14.17 19.22 4.89
N ASP A 141 14.64 18.06 4.43
CA ASP A 141 15.50 17.94 3.24
C ASP A 141 14.80 18.42 1.97
N PHE A 142 13.47 18.30 1.91
CA PHE A 142 12.67 18.71 0.78
C PHE A 142 12.45 20.23 0.67
N GLN A 143 12.57 21.02 1.74
CA GLN A 143 12.19 22.44 1.71
C GLN A 143 12.93 23.28 0.67
N ASP A 144 14.12 22.84 0.27
CA ASP A 144 14.94 23.49 -0.76
C ASP A 144 14.72 22.91 -2.18
N SER A 145 13.84 21.92 -2.33
CA SER A 145 13.52 21.27 -3.60
C SER A 145 12.45 22.04 -4.40
N PRO A 146 12.59 22.16 -5.73
CA PRO A 146 11.55 22.72 -6.59
C PRO A 146 10.42 21.72 -6.93
N GLU A 147 10.52 20.47 -6.48
CA GLU A 147 9.57 19.40 -6.81
C GLU A 147 8.31 19.45 -5.92
N GLU A 148 7.36 18.52 -6.09
CA GLU A 148 6.24 18.33 -5.15
C GLU A 148 6.57 17.28 -4.08
N PHE A 149 6.39 17.62 -2.80
CA PHE A 149 6.59 16.68 -1.70
C PHE A 149 5.46 15.65 -1.66
N TYR A 150 5.82 14.40 -1.45
CA TYR A 150 4.90 13.36 -1.05
C TYR A 150 5.48 12.61 0.15
N LEU A 151 4.59 12.18 1.04
CA LEU A 151 4.96 11.44 2.23
C LEU A 151 5.46 10.05 1.80
N PRO A 152 6.73 9.69 2.07
CA PRO A 152 7.33 8.45 1.59
C PRO A 152 6.85 7.26 2.45
N LEU A 153 5.77 6.62 2.04
CA LEU A 153 5.07 5.58 2.81
C LEU A 153 5.56 4.17 2.51
N SER A 154 6.29 3.97 1.41
CA SER A 154 6.84 2.69 1.02
C SER A 154 8.17 2.92 0.31
N PRO A 155 9.21 2.11 0.54
CA PRO A 155 10.33 2.06 -0.38
C PRO A 155 9.86 1.67 -1.79
N ASP A 156 10.69 1.90 -2.81
CA ASP A 156 10.41 1.40 -4.14
C ASP A 156 10.68 -0.10 -4.27
N ALA A 157 10.22 -0.68 -5.38
CA ALA A 157 10.38 -2.09 -5.71
C ALA A 157 11.83 -2.60 -5.60
N HIS A 158 12.82 -1.83 -6.06
CA HIS A 158 14.23 -2.26 -6.02
C HIS A 158 14.78 -2.23 -4.59
N HIS A 159 14.47 -1.18 -3.82
CA HIS A 159 14.93 -1.09 -2.43
C HIS A 159 14.38 -2.26 -1.59
N LYS A 160 13.14 -2.68 -1.83
CA LYS A 160 12.55 -3.86 -1.16
C LYS A 160 13.26 -5.16 -1.49
N ASP A 161 14.00 -5.20 -2.59
CA ASP A 161 14.70 -6.38 -3.10
C ASP A 161 16.23 -6.27 -2.97
N ASP A 162 16.71 -5.44 -2.06
CA ASP A 162 18.14 -5.19 -1.79
C ASP A 162 18.93 -4.75 -3.04
N VAL A 163 18.25 -4.06 -3.96
CA VAL A 163 18.83 -3.42 -5.14
C VAL A 163 18.78 -1.91 -4.94
N SER A 164 19.79 -1.18 -5.46
CA SER A 164 19.81 0.28 -5.41
C SER A 164 18.47 0.86 -5.86
N GLY A 165 17.80 1.52 -4.92
CA GLY A 165 16.45 2.03 -5.09
C GLY A 165 16.35 3.33 -5.88
N GLY A 166 15.11 3.64 -6.22
CA GLY A 166 14.66 4.96 -6.67
C GLY A 166 13.97 5.72 -5.55
N ALA A 167 13.06 6.62 -5.93
CA ALA A 167 12.26 7.36 -4.97
C ALA A 167 11.13 6.48 -4.42
N SER A 168 10.84 6.64 -3.13
CA SER A 168 9.77 5.94 -2.41
C SER A 168 8.39 6.10 -3.07
N TYR A 169 7.47 5.20 -2.78
CA TYR A 169 6.06 5.37 -3.09
C TYR A 169 5.35 6.10 -1.95
N GLY A 170 4.31 6.86 -2.28
CA GLY A 170 3.69 7.67 -1.26
C GLY A 170 2.47 8.46 -1.70
N LEU A 171 2.06 9.35 -0.80
CA LEU A 171 0.91 10.23 -0.99
C LEU A 171 1.34 11.67 -0.99
N ARG A 172 0.88 12.43 -1.98
CA ARG A 172 1.00 13.89 -1.92
C ARG A 172 0.22 14.42 -0.73
N VAL A 173 0.83 15.36 -0.01
CA VAL A 173 0.21 16.09 1.11
C VAL A 173 0.26 17.58 0.79
N GLN A 174 -0.86 18.11 0.30
CA GLN A 174 -0.99 19.54 -0.01
C GLN A 174 -2.33 20.09 0.49
N ARG A 175 -2.36 21.38 0.82
CA ARG A 175 -3.59 22.06 1.21
C ARG A 175 -4.61 22.05 0.05
N GLY A 176 -5.84 21.64 0.35
CA GLY A 176 -6.93 21.61 -0.64
C GLY A 176 -6.94 20.37 -1.54
N GLN A 177 -6.10 19.37 -1.25
CA GLN A 177 -6.20 18.04 -1.87
C GLN A 177 -7.49 17.32 -1.44
N SER A 178 -7.95 16.36 -2.25
CA SER A 178 -9.00 15.43 -1.82
C SER A 178 -8.50 14.60 -0.64
N ASP A 179 -9.24 14.65 0.45
CA ASP A 179 -8.95 13.89 1.67
C ASP A 179 -9.18 12.38 1.48
N VAL A 180 -9.88 11.98 0.41
CA VAL A 180 -10.36 10.61 0.21
C VAL A 180 -9.71 9.93 -1.00
N LEU A 181 -9.75 10.57 -2.16
CA LEU A 181 -9.24 10.03 -3.43
C LEU A 181 -7.83 10.58 -3.68
N THR A 182 -6.93 10.27 -2.76
CA THR A 182 -5.55 10.77 -2.74
C THR A 182 -4.69 9.94 -3.69
N PRO A 183 -4.06 10.53 -4.73
CA PRO A 183 -3.23 9.78 -5.66
C PRO A 183 -2.05 9.11 -4.98
N TRP A 184 -1.85 7.83 -5.28
CA TRP A 184 -0.65 7.07 -4.94
C TRP A 184 0.43 7.35 -5.99
N LEU A 185 1.60 7.82 -5.55
CA LEU A 185 2.70 8.30 -6.39
C LEU A 185 3.92 7.39 -6.27
N GLY A 186 4.81 7.47 -7.26
CA GLY A 186 6.06 6.70 -7.33
C GLY A 186 5.90 5.28 -7.87
N TYR A 187 4.69 4.70 -7.82
CA TYR A 187 4.42 3.38 -8.38
C TYR A 187 4.21 3.42 -9.90
N GLU A 188 5.20 2.92 -10.64
CA GLU A 188 5.15 2.76 -12.09
C GLU A 188 4.65 1.37 -12.47
N GLY A 189 3.35 1.14 -12.31
CA GLY A 189 2.74 -0.10 -12.76
C GLY A 189 2.88 -0.35 -14.28
N SER A 190 2.68 -1.59 -14.73
CA SER A 190 2.67 -1.99 -16.13
C SER A 190 1.64 -1.22 -16.98
N ALA A 191 1.78 -1.24 -18.30
CA ALA A 191 0.81 -0.60 -19.20
C ALA A 191 -0.65 -1.13 -19.04
N ALA A 192 -0.82 -2.38 -18.57
CA ALA A 192 -2.15 -2.93 -18.25
C ALA A 192 -2.70 -2.41 -16.90
N GLU A 193 -1.81 -1.95 -16.00
CA GLU A 193 -2.10 -1.27 -14.74
C GLU A 193 -2.51 0.18 -14.95
N GLN A 194 -1.90 0.86 -15.92
CA GLN A 194 -2.24 2.23 -16.31
C GLN A 194 -3.64 2.38 -16.91
N ASP A 195 -4.25 1.28 -17.36
CA ASP A 195 -5.61 1.21 -17.93
C ASP A 195 -6.71 1.06 -16.85
N TRP A 196 -6.37 1.22 -15.56
CA TRP A 196 -7.37 1.27 -14.48
C TRP A 196 -8.25 2.52 -14.51
N GLY A 197 -7.81 3.60 -15.18
CA GLY A 197 -8.57 4.83 -15.37
C GLY A 197 -8.85 5.61 -14.07
N GLN A 198 -8.79 6.95 -14.14
CA GLN A 198 -8.64 7.86 -12.98
C GLN A 198 -7.37 7.57 -12.15
N ALA A 199 -6.88 8.57 -11.42
CA ALA A 199 -5.65 8.47 -10.65
C ALA A 199 -5.72 7.26 -9.73
N PHE A 200 -4.71 6.40 -9.80
CA PHE A 200 -4.56 5.23 -8.93
C PHE A 200 -4.42 5.73 -7.50
N ASP A 201 -5.53 5.80 -6.78
CA ASP A 201 -5.55 6.31 -5.41
C ASP A 201 -4.98 5.27 -4.43
N PHE A 202 -4.81 5.67 -3.18
CA PHE A 202 -4.30 4.80 -2.14
C PHE A 202 -5.06 3.46 -2.00
N VAL A 203 -6.40 3.51 -2.06
CA VAL A 203 -7.25 2.33 -1.92
C VAL A 203 -7.16 1.46 -3.18
N GLY A 204 -7.07 2.08 -4.35
CA GLY A 204 -6.80 1.43 -5.63
C GLY A 204 -5.49 0.64 -5.59
N TYR A 205 -4.41 1.25 -5.10
CA TYR A 205 -3.13 0.56 -4.90
C TYR A 205 -3.26 -0.65 -3.96
N LEU A 206 -3.89 -0.48 -2.79
CA LEU A 206 -4.08 -1.58 -1.86
C LEU A 206 -4.89 -2.72 -2.47
N ARG A 207 -6.01 -2.43 -3.14
CA ARG A 207 -6.82 -3.44 -3.83
C ARG A 207 -6.06 -4.14 -4.94
N TRP A 208 -5.29 -3.39 -5.73
CA TRP A 208 -4.48 -3.97 -6.79
C TRP A 208 -3.42 -4.92 -6.23
N SER A 209 -2.55 -4.41 -5.38
CA SER A 209 -1.46 -5.16 -4.78
C SER A 209 -2.01 -6.37 -4.01
N LEU A 210 -3.00 -6.17 -3.13
CA LEU A 210 -3.51 -7.22 -2.26
C LEU A 210 -4.40 -8.22 -3.00
N LEU A 211 -5.39 -7.74 -3.77
CA LEU A 211 -6.47 -8.59 -4.28
C LEU A 211 -6.19 -9.13 -5.69
N VAL A 212 -5.33 -8.47 -6.47
CA VAL A 212 -4.92 -8.97 -7.79
C VAL A 212 -3.60 -9.73 -7.69
N HIS A 213 -2.65 -9.23 -6.89
CA HIS A 213 -1.28 -9.75 -6.85
C HIS A 213 -0.91 -10.48 -5.56
N ALA A 214 -1.87 -10.74 -4.66
CA ALA A 214 -1.62 -11.41 -3.39
C ALA A 214 -0.51 -10.73 -2.55
N GLY A 215 -0.37 -9.41 -2.70
CA GLY A 215 0.65 -8.61 -2.05
C GLY A 215 1.98 -8.48 -2.80
N PHE A 216 2.18 -9.13 -3.96
CA PHE A 216 3.46 -9.15 -4.69
C PHE A 216 3.26 -8.71 -6.16
N PRO A 217 2.95 -7.42 -6.40
CA PRO A 217 2.72 -6.89 -7.74
C PRO A 217 3.87 -7.14 -8.72
N GLY A 218 5.12 -7.16 -8.26
CA GLY A 218 6.27 -7.40 -9.13
C GLY A 218 6.25 -8.77 -9.83
N PHE A 219 5.58 -9.77 -9.26
CA PHE A 219 5.40 -11.10 -9.86
C PHE A 219 4.23 -11.20 -10.85
N ALA A 220 3.63 -10.07 -11.28
CA ALA A 220 2.49 -10.06 -12.20
C ALA A 220 2.68 -10.92 -13.45
N ALA A 221 3.88 -10.85 -14.05
CA ALA A 221 4.23 -11.54 -15.29
C ALA A 221 4.75 -12.97 -15.07
N GLU A 222 5.02 -13.36 -13.82
CA GLU A 222 5.70 -14.61 -13.51
C GLU A 222 4.73 -15.79 -13.48
N ALA A 223 4.86 -16.67 -14.48
CA ALA A 223 4.01 -17.85 -14.60
C ALA A 223 4.14 -18.81 -13.40
N ALA A 224 5.34 -18.90 -12.81
CA ALA A 224 5.60 -19.71 -11.63
C ALA A 224 4.85 -19.21 -10.38
N PHE A 225 4.55 -17.90 -10.31
CA PHE A 225 3.81 -17.32 -9.19
C PHE A 225 2.30 -17.56 -9.27
N ALA A 226 1.74 -17.80 -10.46
CA ALA A 226 0.30 -17.99 -10.65
C ALA A 226 -0.37 -19.00 -9.68
N PRO A 227 0.13 -20.25 -9.51
CA PRO A 227 -0.45 -21.20 -8.56
C PRO A 227 -0.30 -20.76 -7.09
N ILE A 228 0.77 -20.04 -6.74
CA ILE A 228 1.00 -19.50 -5.40
C ILE A 228 -0.02 -18.39 -5.12
N ARG A 229 -0.15 -17.45 -6.06
CA ARG A 229 -1.14 -16.37 -6.01
C ARG A 229 -2.56 -16.90 -5.86
N ASP A 230 -2.95 -17.91 -6.63
CA ASP A 230 -4.30 -18.50 -6.55
C ASP A 230 -4.55 -19.13 -5.17
N ARG A 231 -3.53 -19.78 -4.57
CA ARG A 231 -3.60 -20.28 -3.20
C ARG A 231 -3.74 -19.15 -2.19
N LEU A 232 -2.86 -18.14 -2.25
CA LEU A 232 -2.86 -16.99 -1.34
C LEU A 232 -4.20 -16.25 -1.37
N LEU A 233 -4.81 -16.08 -2.55
CA LEU A 233 -6.08 -15.37 -2.71
C LEU A 233 -7.31 -16.22 -2.41
N SER A 234 -7.16 -17.52 -2.15
CA SER A 234 -8.29 -18.45 -1.99
C SER A 234 -9.22 -18.11 -0.81
N ARG A 235 -8.70 -17.38 0.18
CA ARG A 235 -9.43 -16.93 1.38
C ARG A 235 -9.45 -15.42 1.55
N VAL A 236 -8.88 -14.67 0.61
CA VAL A 236 -8.83 -13.21 0.68
C VAL A 236 -10.11 -12.65 0.08
N GLU A 237 -10.97 -12.14 0.94
CA GLU A 237 -12.18 -11.44 0.55
C GLU A 237 -11.86 -10.11 -0.14
N VAL A 238 -12.77 -9.70 -1.02
CA VAL A 238 -12.69 -8.41 -1.72
C VAL A 238 -13.29 -7.33 -0.82
N PHE A 239 -12.63 -6.18 -0.72
CA PHE A 239 -13.05 -5.00 0.05
C PHE A 239 -13.04 -3.76 -0.83
#